data_AF-A0A1F2TX24-F1
#
_entry.id   AF-A0A1F2TX24-F1
#
_cell.length_a   1.000
_cell.length_b   1.000
_cell.length_c   1.000
_cell.angle_alpha   90.00
_cell.angle_beta   90.00
_cell.angle_gamma   90.00
#
_symmetry.space_group_name_H-M   'P 1'
#
loop_
_entity.id
_entity.type
_entity.pdbx_description
1 polymer ?
#
loop_
_entity_poly.entity_id
_entity_poly.type
_entity_poly.pdbx_seq_one_letter_code
_entity_poly.pdbx_strand_id
1 'polypeptide(L)'
;MPAGRPRKNKKNVLVKSAELLGWALGGLEKEIAQTRERLANLTAQAHTLRARVGGGTKGASAAAQAAEPAPGRRRRRRRMSAEARKRISEMMKKRWAERKRNK
;
A
#
# COMPACT_ATOMS: atom_id res chain seq x y z
N MET A 1 -6.22 54.83 24.50
CA MET A 1 -7.27 54.00 23.85
C MET A 1 -6.61 52.80 23.21
N PRO A 2 -6.90 51.54 23.61
CA PRO A 2 -6.29 50.39 22.97
C PRO A 2 -6.98 50.12 21.61
N ALA A 3 -6.22 50.17 20.53
CA ALA A 3 -6.71 49.87 19.19
C ALA A 3 -7.14 48.39 19.12
N GLY A 4 -8.44 48.16 18.88
CA GLY A 4 -9.01 46.82 18.76
C GLY A 4 -8.38 46.04 17.61
N ARG A 5 -8.12 44.74 17.86
CA ARG A 5 -7.53 43.83 16.88
C ARG A 5 -8.40 43.75 15.62
N PRO A 6 -7.85 43.93 14.41
CA PRO A 6 -8.64 43.89 13.18
C PRO A 6 -9.29 42.50 12.99
N ARG A 7 -10.62 42.49 12.83
CA ARG A 7 -11.40 41.27 12.59
C ARG A 7 -11.01 40.71 11.21
N LYS A 8 -10.54 39.46 11.17
CA LYS A 8 -10.20 38.79 9.91
C LYS A 8 -11.46 38.57 9.08
N ASN A 9 -11.45 39.03 7.82
CA ASN A 9 -12.58 38.86 6.90
C ASN A 9 -12.75 37.39 6.51
N LYS A 10 -13.97 36.84 6.65
CA LYS A 10 -14.30 35.43 6.34
C LYS A 10 -13.86 34.99 4.94
N LYS A 11 -13.99 35.87 3.94
CA LYS A 11 -13.54 35.64 2.55
C LYS A 11 -12.03 35.33 2.47
N ASN A 12 -11.23 36.05 3.26
CA ASN A 12 -9.77 35.91 3.28
C ASN A 12 -9.33 34.58 3.94
N VAL A 13 -10.12 34.08 4.92
CA VAL A 13 -9.90 32.75 5.52
C VAL A 13 -10.22 31.64 4.53
N LEU A 14 -11.33 31.75 3.80
CA LEU A 14 -11.71 30.76 2.79
C LEU A 14 -10.65 30.62 1.68
N VAL A 15 -10.16 31.74 1.15
CA VAL A 15 -9.12 31.73 0.10
C VAL A 15 -7.84 31.07 0.60
N LYS A 16 -7.34 31.42 1.80
CA LYS A 16 -6.17 30.79 2.40
C LYS A 16 -6.36 29.30 2.66
N SER A 17 -7.56 28.87 3.04
CA SER A 17 -7.86 27.46 3.22
C SER A 17 -7.88 26.70 1.90
N ALA A 18 -8.42 27.30 0.83
CA ALA A 18 -8.43 26.70 -0.50
C ALA A 18 -7.01 26.56 -1.07
N GLU A 19 -6.17 27.58 -0.88
CA GLU A 19 -4.75 27.51 -1.22
C GLU A 19 -4.05 26.38 -0.46
N LEU A 20 -4.19 26.34 0.87
CA LEU A 20 -3.61 25.27 1.70
C LEU A 20 -4.06 23.88 1.27
N LEU A 21 -5.34 23.71 0.93
CA LEU A 21 -5.88 22.45 0.42
C LEU A 21 -5.27 22.07 -0.94
N GLY A 22 -5.05 23.04 -1.83
CA GLY A 22 -4.37 22.81 -3.12
C GLY A 22 -2.92 22.34 -2.94
N TRP A 23 -2.17 22.96 -2.01
CA TRP A 23 -0.82 22.51 -1.67
C TRP A 23 -0.81 21.11 -1.07
N ALA A 24 -1.74 20.81 -0.16
CA ALA A 24 -1.86 19.49 0.45
C ALA A 24 -2.21 18.41 -0.59
N LEU A 25 -3.16 18.70 -1.48
CA LEU A 25 -3.56 17.79 -2.55
C LEU A 25 -2.40 17.50 -3.51
N GLY A 26 -1.71 18.54 -3.98
CA GLY A 26 -0.55 18.38 -4.87
C GLY A 26 0.60 17.62 -4.21
N GLY A 27 0.79 17.77 -2.90
CA GLY A 27 1.74 16.96 -2.13
C GLY A 27 1.38 15.47 -2.12
N LEU A 28 0.12 15.15 -1.83
CA LEU A 28 -0.38 13.78 -1.82
C LEU A 28 -0.32 13.12 -3.21
N GLU A 29 -0.64 13.86 -4.27
CA GLU A 29 -0.54 13.37 -5.65
C GLU A 29 0.90 12.98 -6.01
N LYS A 30 1.89 13.78 -5.60
CA LYS A 30 3.31 13.46 -5.77
C LYS A 30 3.71 12.21 -4.99
N GLU A 31 3.25 12.06 -3.75
CA GLU A 31 3.53 10.87 -2.94
C GLU A 31 2.91 9.60 -3.54
N ILE A 32 1.71 9.70 -4.09
CA ILE A 32 1.04 8.61 -4.82
C ILE A 32 1.85 8.22 -6.06
N ALA A 33 2.32 9.19 -6.84
CA ALA A 33 3.15 8.95 -8.02
C ALA A 33 4.45 8.22 -7.66
N GLN A 34 5.18 8.74 -6.66
CA GLN A 34 6.40 8.09 -6.15
C GLN A 34 6.15 6.66 -5.65
N THR A 35 5.03 6.44 -4.96
CA THR A 35 4.67 5.10 -4.48
C THR A 35 4.41 4.14 -5.63
N ARG A 36 3.71 4.60 -6.67
CA ARG A 36 3.45 3.80 -7.89
C ARG A 36 4.74 3.44 -8.62
N GLU A 37 5.68 4.37 -8.74
CA GLU A 37 6.99 4.11 -9.33
C GLU A 37 7.79 3.07 -8.54
N ARG A 38 7.83 3.19 -7.20
CA ARG A 38 8.47 2.20 -6.33
C ARG A 38 7.84 0.81 -6.49
N LEU A 39 6.51 0.73 -6.58
CA LEU A 39 5.82 -0.54 -6.84
C LEU A 39 6.15 -1.12 -8.22
N ALA A 40 6.21 -0.29 -9.26
CA ALA A 40 6.59 -0.74 -10.60
C ALA A 40 8.01 -1.32 -10.61
N ASN A 41 8.96 -0.66 -9.96
CA ASN A 41 10.35 -1.13 -9.84
C ASN A 41 10.44 -2.46 -9.09
N LEU A 42 9.74 -2.60 -7.96
CA LEU A 42 9.71 -3.87 -7.22
C LEU A 42 9.07 -5.00 -8.02
N THR A 43 8.02 -4.69 -8.78
CA THR A 43 7.36 -5.66 -9.65
C THR A 43 8.31 -6.12 -10.76
N ALA A 44 9.02 -5.20 -11.41
CA ALA A 44 10.03 -5.51 -12.41
C ALA A 44 11.16 -6.38 -11.84
N GLN A 45 11.69 -6.05 -10.66
CA GLN A 45 12.69 -6.86 -9.96
C GLN A 45 12.16 -8.26 -9.62
N ALA A 46 10.92 -8.39 -9.18
CA ALA A 46 10.31 -9.68 -8.91
C ALA A 46 10.17 -10.53 -10.20
N HIS A 47 9.85 -9.90 -11.33
CA HIS A 47 9.81 -10.59 -12.63
C HIS A 47 11.20 -11.08 -13.06
N THR A 48 12.25 -10.27 -12.90
CA THR A 48 13.62 -10.68 -13.26
C THR A 48 14.12 -11.81 -12.35
N LEU A 49 13.88 -11.73 -11.05
CA LEU A 49 14.22 -12.80 -10.11
C LEU A 49 13.44 -14.09 -10.41
N ARG A 50 12.14 -14.00 -10.72
CA ARG A 50 11.34 -15.16 -11.12
C ARG A 50 11.82 -15.77 -12.43
N ALA A 51 12.31 -14.96 -13.38
CA ALA A 51 12.91 -15.48 -14.61
C ALA A 51 14.23 -16.21 -14.32
N ARG A 52 15.07 -15.68 -13.41
CA ARG A 52 16.35 -16.29 -13.02
C ARG A 52 16.17 -17.57 -12.18
N VAL A 53 15.23 -17.57 -11.25
CA VAL A 53 14.96 -18.70 -10.34
C VAL A 53 14.02 -19.74 -10.97
N GLY A 54 13.20 -19.33 -11.94
CA GLY A 54 11.97 -20.03 -12.33
C GLY A 54 11.80 -20.27 -13.82
N GLY A 55 12.88 -20.53 -14.55
CA GLY A 55 12.81 -21.14 -15.90
C GLY A 55 11.96 -22.42 -15.99
N GLY A 56 11.47 -22.98 -14.87
CA GLY A 56 10.59 -24.15 -14.81
C GLY A 56 9.08 -23.91 -14.66
N THR A 57 8.55 -22.68 -14.78
CA THR A 57 7.06 -22.49 -14.72
C THR A 57 6.48 -21.51 -15.75
N LYS A 58 7.26 -21.12 -16.77
CA LYS A 58 6.72 -20.47 -17.98
C LYS A 58 6.04 -21.52 -18.87
N GLY A 59 4.86 -21.96 -18.44
CA GLY A 59 4.01 -22.84 -19.25
C GLY A 59 2.53 -22.78 -18.88
N ALA A 60 2.10 -21.92 -17.95
CA ALA A 60 0.75 -22.00 -17.39
C ALA A 60 -0.08 -20.71 -17.44
N SER A 61 0.43 -19.59 -17.98
CA SER A 61 -0.37 -18.34 -18.02
C SER A 61 -0.55 -17.70 -19.39
N ALA A 62 0.23 -18.11 -20.40
CA ALA A 62 -0.01 -17.68 -21.80
C ALA A 62 -0.87 -18.69 -22.59
N ALA A 63 -0.84 -19.98 -22.21
CA ALA A 63 -1.70 -21.02 -22.81
C ALA A 63 -3.05 -21.21 -22.08
N ALA A 64 -3.26 -20.56 -20.93
CA ALA A 64 -4.47 -20.73 -20.11
C ALA A 64 -5.68 -19.91 -20.58
N GLN A 65 -5.57 -19.19 -21.69
CA GLN A 65 -6.72 -18.50 -22.30
C GLN A 65 -7.47 -19.38 -23.32
N ALA A 66 -6.99 -20.60 -23.60
CA ALA A 66 -7.58 -21.48 -24.61
C ALA A 66 -7.88 -22.91 -24.15
N ALA A 67 -7.75 -23.23 -22.85
CA ALA A 67 -8.04 -24.59 -22.36
C ALA A 67 -9.14 -24.56 -21.30
N GLU A 68 -10.23 -25.26 -21.58
CA GLU A 68 -11.28 -25.57 -20.61
C GLU A 68 -10.72 -26.12 -19.28
N PRO A 69 -11.38 -25.84 -18.15
CA PRO A 69 -10.88 -26.26 -16.85
C PRO A 69 -11.02 -27.77 -16.66
N ALA A 70 -9.90 -28.50 -16.77
CA ALA A 70 -9.84 -29.90 -16.36
C ALA A 70 -10.19 -30.04 -14.86
N PRO A 71 -11.01 -31.03 -14.46
CA PRO A 71 -11.44 -31.16 -13.08
C PRO A 71 -10.29 -31.70 -12.23
N GLY A 72 -10.02 -31.02 -11.12
CA GLY A 72 -9.47 -31.68 -9.93
C GLY A 72 -7.95 -31.73 -9.77
N ARG A 73 -7.28 -30.57 -9.72
CA ARG A 73 -6.08 -30.45 -8.86
C ARG A 73 -6.40 -29.55 -7.68
N ARG A 74 -6.93 -30.15 -6.60
CA ARG A 74 -7.10 -29.46 -5.31
C ARG A 74 -5.72 -29.00 -4.84
N ARG A 75 -5.43 -27.70 -5.00
CA ARG A 75 -4.23 -27.05 -4.44
C ARG A 75 -4.21 -27.35 -2.93
N ARG A 76 -3.31 -28.23 -2.50
CA ARG A 76 -3.14 -28.57 -1.09
C ARG A 76 -2.71 -27.31 -0.35
N ARG A 77 -3.63 -26.68 0.39
CA ARG A 77 -3.34 -25.50 1.22
C ARG A 77 -2.27 -25.88 2.23
N ARG A 78 -1.06 -25.36 2.05
CA ARG A 78 0.03 -25.52 3.02
C ARG A 78 -0.39 -24.79 4.30
N ARG A 79 -0.48 -25.52 5.42
CA ARG A 79 -0.73 -24.93 6.73
C ARG A 79 0.53 -24.19 7.17
N MET A 80 0.34 -23.04 7.81
CA MET A 80 1.44 -22.21 8.31
C MET A 80 2.24 -22.97 9.38
N SER A 81 3.58 -22.89 9.35
CA SER A 81 4.46 -23.50 10.37
C SER A 81 4.25 -22.85 11.74
N ALA A 82 4.58 -23.57 12.82
CA ALA A 82 4.40 -23.10 14.19
C ALA A 82 5.19 -21.82 14.47
N GLU A 83 6.43 -21.74 13.97
CA GLU A 83 7.28 -20.55 14.10
C GLU A 83 6.69 -19.32 13.41
N ALA A 84 6.15 -19.51 12.21
CA ALA A 84 5.54 -18.41 11.46
C ALA A 84 4.28 -17.87 12.16
N ARG A 85 3.51 -18.74 12.83
CA ARG A 85 2.40 -18.30 13.68
C ARG A 85 2.86 -17.52 14.91
N LYS A 86 3.97 -17.92 15.56
CA LYS A 86 4.55 -17.21 16.72
C LYS A 86 4.99 -15.79 16.34
N ARG A 87 5.72 -15.64 15.22
CA ARG A 87 6.16 -14.33 14.72
C ARG A 87 5.00 -13.38 14.43
N ILE A 88 3.91 -13.88 13.84
CA ILE A 88 2.71 -13.08 13.60
C ILE A 88 2.05 -12.64 14.91
N SER A 89 1.94 -13.54 15.88
CA SER A 89 1.35 -13.24 17.19
C SER A 89 2.12 -12.15 17.93
N GLU A 90 3.45 -12.23 17.94
CA GLU A 90 4.33 -11.23 18.56
C GLU A 90 4.19 -9.86 17.89
N MET A 91 4.21 -9.83 16.56
CA MET A 91 3.97 -8.60 15.79
C MET A 91 2.58 -8.00 16.06
N MET A 92 1.54 -8.83 16.19
CA MET A 92 0.19 -8.36 16.52
C MET A 92 0.11 -7.77 17.93
N LYS A 93 0.73 -8.42 18.92
CA LYS A 93 0.78 -7.90 20.29
C LYS A 93 1.50 -6.55 20.35
N LYS A 94 2.61 -6.40 19.62
CA LYS A 94 3.34 -5.14 19.51
C LYS A 94 2.45 -4.03 18.92
N ARG A 95 1.78 -4.29 17.80
CA ARG A 95 0.84 -3.34 17.17
C ARG A 95 -0.34 -2.98 18.09
N TRP A 96 -0.81 -3.93 18.90
CA TRP A 96 -1.87 -3.68 19.87
C TRP A 96 -1.41 -2.79 21.04
N ALA A 97 -0.21 -3.03 21.55
CA ALA A 97 0.39 -2.21 22.60
C ALA A 97 0.61 -0.77 22.12
N GLU A 98 1.13 -0.60 20.90
CA GLU A 98 1.28 0.72 20.25
C GLU A 98 -0.07 1.45 20.12
N ARG A 99 -1.13 0.73 19.73
CA ARG A 99 -2.49 1.31 19.63
C ARG A 99 -3.07 1.70 20.99
N LYS A 100 -2.86 0.90 22.04
CA LYS A 100 -3.32 1.24 23.39
C LYS A 100 -2.56 2.42 23.99
N ARG A 101 -1.26 2.53 23.72
CA ARG A 101 -0.43 3.63 24.21
C ARG A 101 -0.78 4.97 23.53
N ASN A 102 -1.30 4.90 22.31
CA ASN A 102 -1.68 6.08 21.52
C ASN A 102 -3.18 6.45 21.66
N LYS A 103 -3.87 5.91 22.65
CA LYS A 103 -5.26 6.22 23.02
C LYS A 103 -5.26 6.78 24.43
#